data_AF-D6LDT5-F1
#
_entry.id   AF-D6LDT5-F1
#
_cell.length_a   1.000
_cell.length_b   1.000
_cell.length_c   1.000
_cell.angle_alpha   90.00
_cell.angle_beta   90.00
_cell.angle_gamma   90.00
#
_symmetry.space_group_name_H-M   'P 1'
#
loop_
_entity.id
_entity.type
_entity.pdbx_description
1 polymer ?
#
loop_
_entity_poly.entity_id
_entity_poly.type
_entity_poly.pdbx_seq_one_letter_code
_entity_poly.pdbx_strand_id
1 'polypeptide(L)'
;KIVKFTENHVLIKGERAEYSIHLGSGLIHQKAGSAINVLPVHSQHRGRVFLPFIDDDPKTAEIMAKVILFAQDEKIKDVFILEQIK
;
A
#
# COMPACT_ATOMS: atom_id res chain seq x y z
N LYS A 1 -10.10 5.20 10.74
CA LYS A 1 -9.00 4.25 10.46
C LYS A 1 -7.70 4.76 11.07
N ILE A 2 -6.80 3.85 11.48
CA ILE A 2 -5.56 4.22 12.19
C ILE A 2 -4.37 3.83 11.32
N VAL A 3 -3.46 4.78 11.11
CA VAL A 3 -2.18 4.58 10.43
C VAL A 3 -1.07 4.94 11.40
N LYS A 4 -0.11 4.05 11.62
CA LYS A 4 1.04 4.26 12.50
C LYS A 4 2.33 3.93 11.75
N PHE A 5 3.34 4.77 11.91
CA PHE A 5 4.68 4.50 11.42
C PHE A 5 5.51 3.89 12.54
N THR A 6 6.20 2.80 12.24
CA THR A 6 7.31 2.24 13.04
C THR A 6 8.59 2.41 12.24
N GLU A 7 9.73 1.90 12.73
CA GLU A 7 11.04 2.05 12.08
C GLU A 7 10.99 1.81 10.56
N ASN A 8 10.64 0.58 10.16
CA ASN A 8 10.68 0.17 8.75
C ASN A 8 9.30 -0.15 8.18
N HIS A 9 8.21 0.12 8.91
CA HIS A 9 6.87 -0.27 8.48
C HIS A 9 5.82 0.82 8.71
N VAL A 10 4.82 0.81 7.84
CA VAL A 10 3.52 1.45 8.07
C VAL A 10 2.53 0.38 8.51
N LEU A 11 1.96 0.55 9.70
CA LEU A 11 0.90 -0.29 10.23
C LEU A 11 -0.45 0.39 9.96
N ILE A 12 -1.35 -0.33 9.29
CA ILE A 12 -2.66 0.19 8.89
C ILE A 12 -3.73 -0.70 9.50
N LYS A 13 -4.66 -0.09 10.25
CA LYS A 13 -5.93 -0.72 10.60
C LYS A 13 -6.99 -0.29 9.59
N GLY A 14 -7.22 -1.16 8.61
CA GLY A 14 -8.27 -1.03 7.60
C GLY A 14 -9.64 -1.47 8.11
N GLU A 15 -10.60 -1.53 7.20
CA GLU A 15 -11.97 -2.01 7.43
C GLU A 15 -12.04 -3.54 7.27
N ARG A 16 -11.34 -4.08 6.26
CA ARG A 16 -11.31 -5.51 5.93
C ARG A 16 -10.25 -6.25 6.74
N ALA A 17 -9.09 -5.63 6.99
CA ALA A 17 -8.03 -6.24 7.79
C ALA A 17 -7.02 -5.24 8.39
N GLU A 18 -6.05 -5.77 9.15
CA GLU A 18 -4.86 -5.03 9.56
C GLU A 18 -3.68 -5.38 8.64
N TYR A 19 -2.92 -4.36 8.24
CA TYR A 19 -1.83 -4.48 7.27
C TYR A 19 -0.51 -3.91 7.83
N SER A 20 0.59 -4.45 7.34
CA SER A 20 1.94 -3.92 7.51
C SER A 20 2.57 -3.71 6.13
N ILE A 21 3.09 -2.52 5.86
CA ILE A 21 3.77 -2.18 4.61
C ILE A 21 5.21 -1.82 4.91
N HIS A 22 6.17 -2.54 4.34
CA HIS A 22 7.59 -2.25 4.54
C HIS A 22 8.02 -1.01 3.74
N LEU A 23 8.61 -0.03 4.42
CA LEU A 23 8.99 1.29 3.88
C LEU A 23 10.20 1.27 2.93
N GLY A 24 10.98 0.18 2.88
CA GLY A 24 12.07 0.04 1.91
C GLY A 24 11.67 -0.71 0.64
N SER A 25 10.80 -1.72 0.76
CA SER A 25 10.49 -2.65 -0.34
C SER A 25 9.07 -2.49 -0.88
N GLY A 26 8.17 -1.83 -0.14
CA GLY A 26 6.75 -1.76 -0.47
C GLY A 26 6.03 -3.12 -0.40
N LEU A 27 6.61 -4.13 0.25
CA LEU A 27 5.95 -5.40 0.51
C LEU A 27 4.81 -5.19 1.51
N ILE A 28 3.66 -5.80 1.23
CA ILE A 28 2.46 -5.70 2.06
C ILE A 28 2.22 -7.07 2.69
N HIS A 29 1.98 -7.09 3.99
CA HIS A 29 1.52 -8.25 4.73
C HIS A 29 0.20 -7.95 5.41
N GLN A 30 -0.74 -8.89 5.35
CA GLN A 30 -1.84 -8.91 6.30
C GLN A 30 -1.28 -9.33 7.66
N LYS A 31 -1.65 -8.64 8.74
CA LYS A 31 -1.18 -8.95 10.09
C LYS A 31 -1.61 -10.37 10.46
N ALA A 32 -0.65 -11.19 10.91
CA ALA A 32 -0.84 -12.62 11.17
C ALA A 32 -1.33 -13.43 9.93
N GLY A 33 -1.13 -12.91 8.72
CA GLY A 33 -1.55 -13.53 7.46
C GLY A 33 -0.44 -13.52 6.39
N SER A 34 -0.85 -13.77 5.14
CA SER A 34 0.07 -13.86 4.00
C SER A 34 0.52 -12.49 3.48
N ALA A 35 1.58 -12.52 2.67
CA ALA A 35 1.91 -11.39 1.81
C ALA A 35 0.76 -11.13 0.83
N ILE A 36 0.49 -9.85 0.55
CA ILE A 36 -0.50 -9.43 -0.44
C ILE A 36 0.25 -8.84 -1.63
N ASN A 37 0.04 -9.44 -2.80
CA ASN A 37 0.63 -8.98 -4.04
C ASN A 37 -0.28 -7.94 -4.69
N VAL A 38 0.30 -6.79 -5.00
CA VAL A 38 -0.32 -5.73 -5.80
C VAL A 38 0.47 -5.63 -7.09
N LEU A 39 -0.16 -5.99 -8.21
CA LEU A 39 0.49 -5.96 -9.51
C LEU A 39 0.69 -4.50 -9.94
N PRO A 40 1.93 -4.06 -10.26
CA PRO A 40 2.14 -2.73 -10.79
C PRO A 40 1.58 -2.67 -12.22
N VAL A 41 0.85 -1.62 -12.54
CA VAL A 41 0.52 -1.30 -13.93
C VAL A 41 1.64 -0.41 -14.47
N HIS A 42 2.64 -1.04 -15.07
CA HIS A 42 3.91 -0.40 -15.47
C HIS A 42 3.79 0.65 -16.60
N SER A 43 2.59 0.91 -17.12
CA SER A 43 2.35 1.73 -18.32
C SER A 43 1.31 2.85 -18.13
N GLN A 44 1.15 3.42 -16.93
CA GLN A 44 0.53 4.74 -16.79
C GLN A 44 1.58 5.86 -16.96
N HIS A 45 1.81 6.27 -18.20
CA HIS A 45 2.55 7.50 -18.54
C HIS A 45 1.80 8.80 -18.20
N ARG A 46 0.67 8.75 -17.47
CA ARG A 46 -0.16 9.92 -17.16
C ARG A 46 -0.29 10.10 -15.65
N GLY A 47 0.29 11.19 -15.13
CA GLY A 47 0.13 11.63 -13.75
C GLY A 47 1.00 10.88 -12.74
N ARG A 48 2.32 11.13 -12.75
CA ARG A 48 3.13 10.84 -11.55
C ARG A 48 2.44 11.54 -10.38
N VAL A 49 2.18 10.80 -9.29
CA VAL A 49 1.70 11.42 -8.06
C VAL A 49 2.78 12.40 -7.64
N PHE A 50 2.49 13.70 -7.76
CA PHE A 50 3.38 14.73 -7.24
C PHE A 50 3.25 14.70 -5.73
N LEU A 51 4.30 14.22 -5.06
CA LEU A 51 4.40 14.27 -3.61
C LEU A 51 5.12 15.57 -3.24
N PRO A 52 4.41 16.66 -2.89
CA PRO A 52 5.09 17.86 -2.44
C PRO A 52 5.94 17.51 -1.22
N PHE A 53 7.16 18.04 -1.18
CA PHE A 53 8.15 17.86 -0.10
C PHE A 53 8.86 16.49 -0.04
N ILE A 54 8.60 15.57 -0.97
CA ILE A 54 9.27 14.28 -1.08
C ILE A 54 9.92 14.20 -2.47
N ASP A 55 11.12 13.61 -2.56
CA ASP A 55 11.83 13.46 -3.85
C ASP A 55 10.96 12.75 -4.90
N ASP A 56 11.24 13.00 -6.18
CA ASP A 56 10.62 12.34 -7.35
C ASP A 56 10.99 10.84 -7.46
N ASP A 57 11.33 10.19 -6.35
CA ASP A 57 11.68 8.79 -6.27
C ASP A 57 10.45 7.91 -6.57
N PRO A 58 10.48 7.12 -7.67
CA PRO A 58 9.38 6.25 -8.05
C PRO A 58 9.01 5.25 -6.95
N LYS A 59 10.00 4.81 -6.14
CA LYS A 59 9.75 3.84 -5.08
C LYS A 59 8.92 4.43 -3.95
N THR A 60 9.20 5.67 -3.58
CA THR A 60 8.42 6.39 -2.57
C THR A 60 6.99 6.63 -3.04
N ALA A 61 6.78 7.03 -4.30
CA ALA A 61 5.45 7.16 -4.88
C ALA A 61 4.67 5.83 -4.85
N GLU A 62 5.33 4.71 -5.19
CA GLU A 62 4.75 3.36 -5.13
C GLU A 62 4.31 3.00 -3.69
N ILE A 63 5.17 3.23 -2.70
CA ILE A 63 4.87 2.94 -1.29
C ILE A 63 3.71 3.78 -0.80
N MET A 64 3.70 5.09 -1.09
CA MET A 64 2.62 5.98 -0.68
C MET A 64 1.29 5.60 -1.33
N ALA A 65 1.31 5.20 -2.61
CA ALA A 65 0.12 4.70 -3.29
C ALA A 65 -0.45 3.44 -2.61
N LYS A 66 0.43 2.50 -2.22
CA LYS A 66 0.03 1.31 -1.46
C LYS A 66 -0.54 1.67 -0.09
N VAL A 67 0.10 2.58 0.66
CA VAL A 67 -0.41 3.05 1.96
C VAL A 67 -1.83 3.62 1.81
N ILE A 68 -2.06 4.48 0.81
CA ILE A 68 -3.38 5.06 0.55
C ILE A 68 -4.41 3.98 0.17
N LEU A 69 -4.03 3.05 -0.70
CA LEU A 69 -4.88 1.95 -1.15
C LEU A 69 -5.38 1.09 0.03
N PHE A 70 -4.47 0.67 0.92
CA PHE A 70 -4.82 -0.17 2.08
C PHE A 70 -5.42 0.62 3.24
N ALA A 71 -5.10 1.91 3.38
CA ALA A 71 -5.83 2.80 4.27
C ALA A 71 -7.28 2.98 3.83
N GLN A 72 -7.62 2.70 2.57
CA GLN A 72 -8.97 2.73 2.01
C GLN A 72 -9.39 1.35 1.46
N ASP A 73 -9.04 0.28 2.17
CA ASP A 73 -9.31 -1.11 1.78
C ASP A 73 -10.78 -1.45 1.48
N GLU A 74 -11.74 -0.74 2.05
CA GLU A 74 -13.18 -0.84 1.72
C GLU A 74 -13.46 -0.46 0.26
N LYS A 75 -12.66 0.46 -0.30
CA LYS A 75 -12.77 0.94 -1.69
C LYS A 75 -11.99 0.09 -2.69
N ILE A 76 -11.21 -0.90 -2.25
CA ILE A 76 -10.52 -1.81 -3.15
C ILE A 76 -11.56 -2.60 -3.94
N LYS A 77 -11.45 -2.55 -5.27
CA LYS A 77 -12.30 -3.28 -6.22
C LYS A 77 -11.54 -4.35 -7.02
N ASP A 78 -10.21 -4.34 -6.95
CA ASP A 78 -9.39 -5.31 -7.65
C ASP A 78 -9.57 -6.69 -7.02
N VAL A 79 -10.16 -7.61 -7.79
CA VAL A 79 -10.48 -8.96 -7.33
C VAL A 79 -9.23 -9.72 -6.90
N PHE A 80 -8.08 -9.54 -7.57
CA PHE A 80 -6.84 -10.21 -7.20
C PHE A 80 -6.35 -9.78 -5.81
N ILE A 81 -6.53 -8.51 -5.45
CA ILE A 81 -6.18 -8.03 -4.11
C ILE A 81 -7.19 -8.54 -3.09
N LEU A 82 -8.49 -8.48 -3.42
CA LEU A 82 -9.57 -8.90 -2.52
C LEU A 82 -9.49 -10.39 -2.15
N GLU A 83 -9.16 -11.27 -3.09
CA GLU A 83 -9.00 -12.71 -2.85
C GLU A 83 -7.82 -13.05 -1.93
N GLN A 84 -6.85 -12.14 -1.79
CA GLN A 84 -5.69 -12.32 -0.91
C GLN A 84 -5.94 -11.82 0.52
N ILE A 85 -6.98 -11.02 0.75
CA ILE A 85 -7.36 -10.52 2.08
C ILE A 85 -8.30 -11.54 2.71
N LYS A 86 -7.81 -12.30 3.69
CA LYS A 86 -8.57 -13.39 4.34
C LYS A 86 -9.14 -13.00 5.69
#